data_AF-A0A9C8DY75-F1
#
_entry.id   AF-A0A9C8DY75-F1
#
_cell.length_a   1.000
_cell.length_b   1.000
_cell.length_c   1.000
_cell.angle_alpha   90.00
_cell.angle_beta   90.00
_cell.angle_gamma   90.00
#
_symmetry.space_group_name_H-M   'P 1'
#
loop_
_entity.id
_entity.type
_entity.pdbx_description
1 polymer ?
#
loop_
_entity_poly.entity_id
_entity_poly.type
_entity_poly.pdbx_seq_one_letter_code
_entity_poly.pdbx_strand_id
1 'polypeptide(L)'
;MNNHNQFYEELAQLPPQEISQLLAEVLPYGEIKARMDGSVILIHAYGLRRFQSTTDLMELGIPEDDPRSKVFTATMQNLVSEKIQNALRNQAAKIRTVCKDQGAIEVWEGPRKAWWVPVECFEAFNRAVTAHIDEFAELRDRFLVDTHEDLRWQAKQNYRESLRAAWEDLSASGQDGPDLQDYMDSGLAFFDGRFPTREEIQRDIRMEMELVSKSLPPVITHKVEKMREAEVAAMTAKAAAYRVLANKETEQMKLVEIQKQAEVERLETLKEKRRKQEELMLAQMRPEISQMQEAMERISASTTQLADEIIRAAKGSVEISSAVSKSWNTRLERLRKLAPSNPKLGEAIEALQQLKEDSIGEQKTNGYHIRQAQRRVEEGLSELAKTTSFESFANDIFSLLQRG
;
A
#
# COMPACT_ATOMS: atom_id res chain seq x y z
N MET A 1 12.29 6.15 30.02
CA MET A 1 11.84 7.29 30.83
C MET A 1 12.16 8.56 30.06
N ASN A 2 11.17 9.43 29.90
CA ASN A 2 11.07 10.36 28.77
C ASN A 2 11.62 11.74 29.16
N ASN A 3 12.90 12.00 28.89
CA ASN A 3 13.59 13.28 29.16
C ASN A 3 12.86 14.51 28.58
N HIS A 4 11.95 14.31 27.63
CA HIS A 4 11.14 15.36 27.01
C HIS A 4 10.09 15.92 27.97
N ASN A 5 9.46 15.10 28.81
CA ASN A 5 8.39 15.57 29.70
C ASN A 5 8.93 16.42 30.86
N GLN A 6 10.14 16.12 31.34
CA GLN A 6 10.81 16.86 32.40
C GLN A 6 11.23 18.27 31.93
N PHE A 7 11.64 18.37 30.66
CA PHE A 7 11.97 19.66 30.01
C PHE A 7 10.75 20.59 29.86
N TYR A 8 9.57 20.03 29.57
CA TYR A 8 8.33 20.82 29.45
C TYR A 8 7.79 21.30 30.81
N GLU A 9 8.01 20.56 31.89
CA GLU A 9 7.64 20.98 33.25
C GLU A 9 8.56 22.09 33.79
N GLU A 10 9.84 22.08 33.42
CA GLU A 10 10.81 23.14 33.76
C GLU A 10 10.54 24.44 32.98
N LEU A 11 10.10 24.35 31.72
CA LEU A 11 9.71 25.51 30.89
C LEU A 11 8.47 26.26 31.40
N ALA A 12 7.55 25.57 32.08
CA ALA A 12 6.33 26.17 32.60
C ALA A 12 6.53 27.06 33.84
N GLN A 13 7.73 27.04 34.45
CA GLN A 13 8.05 27.81 35.66
C GLN A 13 8.83 29.11 35.40
N LEU A 14 9.15 29.43 34.14
CA LEU A 14 9.95 30.60 33.77
C LEU A 14 9.09 31.85 33.47
N PRO A 15 9.64 33.07 33.64
CA PRO A 15 8.91 34.31 33.36
C PRO A 15 8.64 34.52 31.84
N PRO A 16 7.51 35.16 31.46
CA PRO A 16 7.04 35.25 30.06
C PRO A 16 8.02 35.90 29.05
N GLN A 17 8.95 36.73 29.54
CA GLN A 17 9.92 37.46 28.74
C GLN A 17 11.12 36.57 28.33
N GLU A 18 11.53 35.63 29.20
CA GLU A 18 12.57 34.63 28.89
C GLU A 18 12.01 33.51 28.00
N ILE A 19 10.74 33.15 28.19
CA ILE A 19 10.00 32.22 27.31
C ILE A 19 9.97 32.74 25.86
N SER A 20 9.83 34.04 25.65
CA SER A 20 9.78 34.64 24.31
C SER A 20 11.15 34.65 23.59
N GLN A 21 12.25 34.71 24.33
CA GLN A 21 13.61 34.57 23.78
C GLN A 21 13.99 33.11 23.54
N LEU A 22 13.58 32.18 24.41
CA LEU A 22 13.80 30.74 24.23
C LEU A 22 12.90 30.14 23.13
N LEU A 23 11.67 30.63 22.98
CA LEU A 23 10.78 30.30 21.85
C LEU A 23 11.30 30.84 20.51
N ALA A 24 12.15 31.88 20.51
CA ALA A 24 12.86 32.33 19.32
C ALA A 24 14.07 31.42 18.98
N GLU A 25 14.58 30.64 19.95
CA GLU A 25 15.65 29.67 19.77
C GLU A 25 15.16 28.22 19.53
N VAL A 26 13.95 27.87 19.96
CA VAL A 26 13.40 26.50 19.90
C VAL A 26 11.95 26.52 19.37
N LEU A 27 11.73 26.97 18.13
CA LEU A 27 10.42 26.77 17.49
C LEU A 27 10.18 25.27 17.21
N PRO A 28 8.93 24.78 17.30
CA PRO A 28 8.60 23.38 17.06
C PRO A 28 8.95 22.99 15.62
N TYR A 29 9.45 21.76 15.43
CA TYR A 29 10.06 21.27 14.18
C TYR A 29 9.19 21.48 12.91
N GLY A 30 7.86 21.57 13.06
CA GLY A 30 6.93 21.91 11.97
C GLY A 30 6.92 23.40 11.54
N GLU A 31 7.09 24.33 12.47
CA GLU A 31 7.09 25.78 12.17
C GLU A 31 8.44 26.28 11.66
N ILE A 32 9.55 25.62 12.02
CA ILE A 32 10.88 25.90 11.48
C ILE A 32 10.98 25.50 10.00
N LYS A 33 10.37 24.37 9.60
CA LYS A 33 10.40 23.89 8.22
C LYS A 33 9.63 24.81 7.28
N ALA A 34 8.45 25.28 7.71
CA ALA A 34 7.68 26.30 6.99
C ALA A 34 8.41 27.66 6.91
N ARG A 35 9.20 28.04 7.94
CA ARG A 35 9.91 29.32 8.02
C ARG A 35 11.28 29.40 7.32
N MET A 36 11.90 28.27 6.98
CA MET A 36 13.20 28.25 6.27
C MET A 36 13.07 28.11 4.74
N ASP A 37 11.99 27.52 4.25
CA ASP A 37 11.66 27.44 2.82
C ASP A 37 10.54 28.43 2.52
N GLY A 38 10.90 29.68 2.20
CA GLY A 38 9.96 30.74 1.88
C GLY A 38 10.58 31.79 0.97
N SER A 39 9.75 32.60 0.36
CA SER A 39 10.18 33.68 -0.55
C SER A 39 9.82 35.04 0.03
N VAL A 40 10.70 36.02 -0.15
CA VAL A 40 10.37 37.41 0.15
C VAL A 40 9.81 38.06 -1.11
N ILE A 41 8.66 38.70 -0.95
CA ILE A 41 7.90 39.29 -2.05
C ILE A 41 7.63 40.75 -1.72
N LEU A 42 7.92 41.62 -2.66
CA LEU A 42 7.54 43.02 -2.63
C LEU A 42 6.26 43.19 -3.45
N ILE A 43 5.31 43.96 -2.90
CA ILE A 43 4.11 44.36 -3.65
C ILE A 43 4.05 45.87 -3.64
N HIS A 44 3.99 46.44 -4.84
CA HIS A 44 4.06 47.87 -5.07
C HIS A 44 2.84 48.36 -5.82
N ALA A 45 2.35 49.55 -5.43
CA ALA A 45 1.32 50.27 -6.15
C ALA A 45 1.93 51.58 -6.67
N TYR A 46 1.93 51.76 -7.99
CA TYR A 46 2.53 52.89 -8.68
C TYR A 46 1.46 53.89 -9.13
N GLY A 47 1.86 55.16 -9.32
CA GLY A 47 1.04 56.16 -10.01
C GLY A 47 -0.18 56.69 -9.25
N LEU A 48 -0.43 56.29 -8.00
CA LEU A 48 -1.60 56.72 -7.19
C LEU A 48 -1.66 58.23 -6.87
N ARG A 49 -0.61 58.98 -7.19
CA ARG A 49 -0.49 60.44 -7.02
C ARG A 49 -0.43 61.21 -8.34
N ARG A 50 -0.52 60.54 -9.48
CA ARG A 50 -0.34 61.15 -10.82
C ARG A 50 -1.34 62.26 -11.16
N PHE A 51 -2.45 62.36 -10.44
CA PHE A 51 -3.49 63.38 -10.63
C PHE A 51 -3.63 64.31 -9.41
N GLN A 52 -2.58 64.44 -8.59
CA GLN A 52 -2.55 65.38 -7.46
C GLN A 52 -1.93 66.72 -7.90
N SER A 53 -2.68 67.80 -7.65
CA SER A 53 -2.42 69.16 -8.13
C SER A 53 -1.00 69.68 -7.91
N THR A 54 -0.35 69.36 -6.80
CA THR A 54 0.97 69.94 -6.47
C THR A 54 2.11 69.40 -7.32
N THR A 55 2.03 68.13 -7.77
CA THR A 55 3.04 67.55 -8.68
C THR A 55 2.89 68.11 -10.09
N ASP A 56 1.64 68.37 -10.47
CA ASP A 56 1.29 68.89 -11.79
C ASP A 56 1.78 70.34 -11.94
N LEU A 57 1.70 71.21 -10.91
CA LEU A 57 2.07 72.64 -11.02
C LEU A 57 3.55 72.91 -11.36
N MET A 58 4.48 72.18 -10.75
CA MET A 58 5.91 72.28 -11.10
C MET A 58 6.19 71.70 -12.50
N GLU A 59 5.50 70.61 -12.87
CA GLU A 59 5.59 70.02 -14.20
C GLU A 59 4.89 70.87 -15.28
N LEU A 60 3.95 71.74 -14.89
CA LEU A 60 3.25 72.74 -15.71
C LEU A 60 4.08 74.02 -15.92
N GLY A 61 5.33 74.06 -15.43
CA GLY A 61 6.26 75.16 -15.68
C GLY A 61 5.95 76.44 -14.90
N ILE A 62 5.13 76.37 -13.85
CA ILE A 62 4.90 77.47 -12.91
C ILE A 62 5.85 77.27 -11.72
N PRO A 63 6.89 78.10 -11.55
CA PRO A 63 7.79 78.03 -10.40
C PRO A 63 7.02 78.15 -9.08
N GLU A 64 7.51 77.52 -8.00
CA GLU A 64 6.89 77.64 -6.66
C GLU A 64 6.79 79.10 -6.19
N ASP A 65 7.74 79.95 -6.60
CA ASP A 65 7.81 81.36 -6.23
C ASP A 65 6.91 82.28 -7.10
N ASP A 66 6.21 81.73 -8.09
CA ASP A 66 5.36 82.51 -8.98
C ASP A 66 4.04 82.88 -8.28
N PRO A 67 3.60 84.16 -8.31
CA PRO A 67 2.32 84.57 -7.73
C PRO A 67 1.12 83.77 -8.27
N ARG A 68 1.21 83.29 -9.53
CA ARG A 68 0.20 82.42 -10.16
C ARG A 68 0.07 81.07 -9.46
N SER A 69 1.15 80.56 -8.86
CA SER A 69 1.16 79.28 -8.14
C SER A 69 0.15 79.27 -6.98
N LYS A 70 -0.03 80.40 -6.30
CA LYS A 70 -1.01 80.53 -5.19
C LYS A 70 -2.44 80.43 -5.69
N VAL A 71 -2.76 81.10 -6.80
CA VAL A 71 -4.08 81.08 -7.42
C VAL A 71 -4.37 79.69 -7.96
N PHE A 72 -3.42 79.10 -8.67
CA PHE A 72 -3.52 77.72 -9.14
C PHE A 72 -3.70 76.75 -7.98
N THR A 73 -2.91 76.82 -6.91
CA THR A 73 -3.09 75.92 -5.75
C THR A 73 -4.46 76.10 -5.07
N ALA A 74 -5.00 77.32 -5.07
CA ALA A 74 -6.31 77.63 -4.47
C ALA A 74 -7.50 77.26 -5.35
N THR A 75 -7.35 77.30 -6.68
CA THR A 75 -8.44 77.11 -7.65
C THR A 75 -8.36 75.80 -8.41
N MET A 76 -7.18 75.17 -8.50
CA MET A 76 -6.97 73.90 -9.18
C MET A 76 -7.56 72.78 -8.34
N GLN A 77 -8.77 72.39 -8.72
CA GLN A 77 -9.31 71.11 -8.30
C GLN A 77 -8.44 69.99 -8.89
N ASN A 78 -8.33 68.87 -8.19
CA ASN A 78 -7.63 67.69 -8.72
C ASN A 78 -8.12 67.40 -10.15
N LEU A 79 -7.20 67.11 -11.08
CA LEU A 79 -7.53 66.84 -12.49
C LEU A 79 -8.53 65.69 -12.63
N VAL A 80 -8.54 64.78 -11.66
CA VAL A 80 -9.51 63.69 -11.54
C VAL A 80 -10.19 63.76 -10.17
N SER A 81 -11.47 63.43 -10.13
CA SER A 81 -12.28 63.38 -8.90
C SER A 81 -11.58 62.63 -7.76
N GLU A 82 -11.59 63.22 -6.56
CA GLU A 82 -11.08 62.57 -5.35
C GLU A 82 -11.73 61.21 -5.08
N LYS A 83 -12.99 61.02 -5.50
CA LYS A 83 -13.68 59.73 -5.36
C LYS A 83 -12.95 58.62 -6.10
N ILE A 84 -12.47 58.89 -7.32
CA ILE A 84 -11.73 57.92 -8.13
C ILE A 84 -10.37 57.64 -7.49
N GLN A 85 -9.66 58.69 -7.07
CA GLN A 85 -8.36 58.53 -6.40
C GLN A 85 -8.48 57.73 -5.10
N ASN A 86 -9.49 58.01 -4.29
CA ASN A 86 -9.76 57.31 -3.04
C ASN A 86 -10.17 55.86 -3.30
N ALA A 87 -10.96 55.58 -4.35
CA ALA A 87 -11.30 54.21 -4.74
C ALA A 87 -10.06 53.37 -5.07
N LEU A 88 -9.14 53.92 -5.88
CA LEU A 88 -7.87 53.25 -6.23
C LEU A 88 -6.96 53.06 -5.00
N ARG A 89 -6.80 54.09 -4.17
CA ARG A 89 -6.01 53.98 -2.92
C ARG A 89 -6.60 52.97 -1.95
N ASN A 90 -7.92 52.96 -1.78
CA ASN A 90 -8.61 52.02 -0.91
C ASN A 90 -8.46 50.59 -1.43
N GLN A 91 -8.55 50.37 -2.75
CA GLN A 91 -8.32 49.06 -3.33
C GLN A 91 -6.86 48.63 -3.09
N ALA A 92 -5.88 49.46 -3.41
CA ALA A 92 -4.46 49.17 -3.16
C ALA A 92 -4.16 48.90 -1.67
N ALA A 93 -4.83 49.58 -0.74
CA ALA A 93 -4.62 49.38 0.70
C ALA A 93 -5.09 48.00 1.20
N LYS A 94 -6.07 47.37 0.53
CA LYS A 94 -6.57 46.04 0.89
C LYS A 94 -5.53 44.95 0.71
N ILE A 95 -4.49 45.18 -0.10
CA ILE A 95 -3.42 44.19 -0.32
C ILE A 95 -2.82 43.69 1.00
N ARG A 96 -2.73 44.56 2.02
CA ARG A 96 -2.20 44.19 3.33
C ARG A 96 -3.04 43.12 4.01
N THR A 97 -4.36 43.21 3.88
CA THR A 97 -5.31 42.22 4.40
C THR A 97 -5.21 40.93 3.59
N VAL A 98 -5.23 41.03 2.27
CA VAL A 98 -5.08 39.86 1.36
C VAL A 98 -3.81 39.07 1.69
N CYS A 99 -2.67 39.73 1.86
CA CYS A 99 -1.41 39.06 2.20
C CYS A 99 -1.48 38.33 3.55
N LYS A 100 -2.05 38.97 4.58
CA LYS A 100 -2.17 38.39 5.92
C LYS A 100 -3.11 37.18 5.95
N ASP A 101 -4.22 37.26 5.24
CA ASP A 101 -5.21 36.18 5.18
C ASP A 101 -4.64 34.91 4.51
N GLN A 102 -3.63 35.08 3.64
CA GLN A 102 -2.91 33.97 3.00
C GLN A 102 -1.66 33.51 3.78
N GLY A 103 -1.53 33.91 5.06
CA GLY A 103 -0.45 33.46 5.93
C GLY A 103 0.91 34.12 5.67
N ALA A 104 0.96 35.21 4.89
CA ALA A 104 2.19 35.96 4.70
C ALA A 104 2.53 36.81 5.93
N ILE A 105 3.82 36.91 6.24
CA ILE A 105 4.34 37.66 7.38
C ILE A 105 4.94 38.97 6.87
N GLU A 106 4.52 40.09 7.45
CA GLU A 106 5.08 41.42 7.13
C GLU A 106 6.53 41.49 7.66
N VAL A 107 7.48 41.73 6.76
CA VAL A 107 8.91 41.84 7.07
C VAL A 107 9.51 43.11 6.47
N TRP A 108 10.73 43.44 6.86
CA TRP A 108 11.46 44.59 6.31
C TRP A 108 12.59 44.13 5.39
N GLU A 109 12.56 44.59 4.14
CA GLU A 109 13.58 44.40 3.11
C GLU A 109 14.33 45.73 2.94
N GLY A 110 15.36 45.96 3.75
CA GLY A 110 16.00 47.28 3.83
C GLY A 110 15.02 48.34 4.35
N PRO A 111 14.82 49.47 3.66
CA PRO A 111 13.84 50.49 4.07
C PRO A 111 12.41 50.18 3.61
N ARG A 112 12.18 49.09 2.87
CA ARG A 112 10.88 48.75 2.27
C ARG A 112 10.16 47.68 3.09
N LYS A 113 8.83 47.79 3.14
CA LYS A 113 7.98 46.71 3.64
C LYS A 113 7.86 45.62 2.59
N ALA A 114 8.06 44.39 3.01
CA ALA A 114 7.97 43.19 2.19
C ALA A 114 7.12 42.13 2.91
N TRP A 115 6.84 41.05 2.19
CA TRP A 115 6.07 39.92 2.66
C TRP A 115 6.91 38.66 2.55
N TRP A 116 7.16 38.01 3.69
CA TRP A 116 7.73 36.69 3.69
C TRP A 116 6.61 35.66 3.58
N VAL A 117 6.70 34.77 2.58
CA VAL A 117 5.66 33.80 2.22
C VAL A 117 6.23 32.39 2.33
N PRO A 118 5.67 31.51 3.19
CA PRO A 118 6.05 30.10 3.23
C PRO A 118 5.80 29.41 1.89
N VAL A 119 6.67 28.47 1.49
CA VAL A 119 6.49 27.68 0.25
C VAL A 119 5.13 26.97 0.21
N GLU A 120 4.66 26.47 1.35
CA GLU A 120 3.36 25.77 1.47
C GLU A 120 2.16 26.68 1.14
N CYS A 121 2.27 27.97 1.41
CA CYS A 121 1.22 28.96 1.17
C CYS A 121 1.42 29.72 -0.14
N PHE A 122 2.56 29.55 -0.82
CA PHE A 122 2.96 30.38 -1.96
C PHE A 122 1.96 30.31 -3.12
N GLU A 123 1.42 29.13 -3.45
CA GLU A 123 0.48 28.99 -4.55
C GLU A 123 -0.87 29.67 -4.27
N ALA A 124 -1.36 29.58 -3.03
CA ALA A 124 -2.60 30.24 -2.61
C ALA A 124 -2.39 31.76 -2.51
N PHE A 125 -1.27 32.19 -1.93
CA PHE A 125 -0.85 33.58 -1.88
C PHE A 125 -0.74 34.20 -3.28
N ASN A 126 0.00 33.56 -4.18
CA ASN A 126 0.25 34.06 -5.53
C ASN A 126 -1.07 34.24 -6.30
N ARG A 127 -2.00 33.28 -6.20
CA ARG A 127 -3.33 33.39 -6.80
C ARG A 127 -4.14 34.55 -6.23
N ALA A 128 -4.20 34.69 -4.91
CA ALA A 128 -4.98 35.73 -4.26
C ALA A 128 -4.43 37.13 -4.55
N VAL A 129 -3.11 37.30 -4.53
CA VAL A 129 -2.45 38.57 -4.83
C VAL A 129 -2.59 38.92 -6.31
N THR A 130 -2.41 37.96 -7.22
CA THR A 130 -2.60 38.20 -8.66
C THR A 130 -4.04 38.61 -8.96
N ALA A 131 -5.03 37.89 -8.41
CA ALA A 131 -6.44 38.26 -8.56
C ALA A 131 -6.72 39.68 -8.04
N HIS A 132 -6.10 40.07 -6.92
CA HIS A 132 -6.25 41.42 -6.39
C HIS A 132 -5.58 42.50 -7.26
N ILE A 133 -4.46 42.18 -7.90
CA ILE A 133 -3.79 43.05 -8.88
C ILE A 133 -4.68 43.24 -10.11
N ASP A 134 -5.31 42.16 -10.58
CA ASP A 134 -6.25 42.19 -11.71
C ASP A 134 -7.49 43.02 -11.36
N GLU A 135 -8.09 42.83 -10.18
CA GLU A 135 -9.19 43.69 -9.69
C GLU A 135 -8.81 45.17 -9.64
N PHE A 136 -7.57 45.48 -9.24
CA PHE A 136 -7.07 46.85 -9.26
C PHE A 136 -6.95 47.39 -10.70
N ALA A 137 -6.43 46.59 -11.63
CA ALA A 137 -6.30 46.95 -13.04
C ALA A 137 -7.67 47.17 -13.70
N GLU A 138 -8.65 46.30 -13.45
CA GLU A 138 -10.03 46.47 -13.90
C GLU A 138 -10.66 47.75 -13.35
N LEU A 139 -10.43 48.03 -12.05
CA LEU A 139 -10.95 49.23 -11.41
C LEU A 139 -10.31 50.51 -11.99
N ARG A 140 -9.01 50.48 -12.28
CA ARG A 140 -8.30 51.55 -13.00
C ARG A 140 -8.88 51.76 -14.38
N ASP A 141 -9.02 50.70 -15.17
CA ASP A 141 -9.45 50.79 -16.56
C ASP A 141 -10.87 51.34 -16.65
N ARG A 142 -11.79 50.81 -15.84
CA ARG A 142 -13.17 51.30 -15.74
C ARG A 142 -13.26 52.77 -15.37
N PHE A 143 -12.42 53.25 -14.46
CA PHE A 143 -12.52 54.63 -13.98
C PHE A 143 -11.68 55.64 -14.74
N LEU A 144 -10.62 55.24 -15.43
CA LEU A 144 -9.63 56.14 -16.02
C LEU A 144 -9.41 55.93 -17.52
N VAL A 145 -9.57 54.71 -18.02
CA VAL A 145 -9.29 54.35 -19.42
C VAL A 145 -10.58 54.34 -20.25
N ASP A 146 -11.63 53.69 -19.74
CA ASP A 146 -12.92 53.59 -20.42
C ASP A 146 -13.62 54.95 -20.51
N THR A 147 -13.43 55.77 -19.47
CA THR A 147 -13.96 57.13 -19.35
C THR A 147 -12.93 58.21 -19.72
N HIS A 148 -11.85 57.82 -20.41
CA HIS A 148 -10.71 58.71 -20.67
C HIS A 148 -11.09 60.02 -21.37
N GLU A 149 -11.92 59.97 -22.41
CA GLU A 149 -12.33 61.18 -23.13
C GLU A 149 -13.14 62.14 -22.25
N ASP A 150 -14.09 61.60 -21.47
CA ASP A 150 -14.93 62.39 -20.58
C ASP A 150 -14.09 63.01 -19.45
N LEU A 151 -13.17 62.24 -18.88
CA LEU A 151 -12.22 62.73 -17.89
C LEU A 151 -11.32 63.81 -18.45
N ARG A 152 -10.76 63.59 -19.65
CA ARG A 152 -9.92 64.57 -20.32
C ARG A 152 -10.69 65.86 -20.57
N TRP A 153 -11.92 65.75 -21.04
CA TRP A 153 -12.77 66.91 -21.28
C TRP A 153 -13.06 67.69 -20.00
N GLN A 154 -13.46 67.01 -18.92
CA GLN A 154 -13.72 67.64 -17.62
C GLN A 154 -12.46 68.28 -17.04
N ALA A 155 -11.33 67.55 -17.05
CA ALA A 155 -10.05 68.07 -16.59
C ALA A 155 -9.61 69.30 -17.39
N LYS A 156 -9.85 69.31 -18.71
CA LYS A 156 -9.56 70.46 -19.58
C LYS A 156 -10.42 71.67 -19.22
N GLN A 157 -11.71 71.48 -18.91
CA GLN A 157 -12.56 72.59 -18.45
C GLN A 157 -12.09 73.15 -17.12
N ASN A 158 -11.80 72.29 -16.13
CA ASN A 158 -11.27 72.73 -14.83
C ASN A 158 -9.95 73.48 -14.99
N TYR A 159 -9.04 72.96 -15.83
CA TYR A 159 -7.76 73.61 -16.10
C TYR A 159 -7.93 74.96 -16.80
N ARG A 160 -8.89 75.06 -17.72
CA ARG A 160 -9.25 76.32 -18.39
C ARG A 160 -9.77 77.36 -17.39
N GLU A 161 -10.61 76.96 -16.44
CA GLU A 161 -11.11 77.83 -15.38
C GLU A 161 -9.97 78.33 -14.47
N SER A 162 -9.05 77.45 -14.08
CA SER A 162 -7.86 77.83 -13.32
C SER A 162 -6.93 78.78 -14.08
N LEU A 163 -6.68 78.54 -15.37
CA LEU A 163 -5.90 79.44 -16.22
C LEU A 163 -6.55 80.83 -16.28
N ARG A 164 -7.86 80.88 -16.49
CA ARG A 164 -8.59 82.15 -16.53
C ARG A 164 -8.48 82.91 -15.20
N ALA A 165 -8.69 82.22 -14.08
CA ALA A 165 -8.55 82.83 -12.75
C ALA A 165 -7.13 83.35 -12.50
N ALA A 166 -6.09 82.61 -12.93
CA ALA A 166 -4.70 83.03 -12.81
C ALA A 166 -4.38 84.26 -13.68
N TRP A 167 -4.95 84.35 -14.89
CA TRP A 167 -4.79 85.53 -15.75
C TRP A 167 -5.51 86.76 -15.19
N GLU A 168 -6.72 86.58 -14.65
CA GLU A 168 -7.50 87.66 -14.02
C GLU A 168 -6.76 88.23 -12.80
N ASP A 169 -6.13 87.38 -11.98
CA ASP A 169 -5.30 87.80 -10.84
C ASP A 169 -4.03 88.54 -11.30
N LEU A 170 -3.34 88.01 -12.32
CA LEU A 170 -2.15 88.65 -12.89
C LEU A 170 -2.47 90.04 -13.47
N SER A 171 -3.58 90.17 -14.18
CA SER A 171 -4.07 91.44 -14.71
C SER A 171 -4.44 92.42 -13.59
N ALA A 172 -5.09 91.94 -12.53
CA ALA A 172 -5.46 92.75 -11.37
C ALA A 172 -4.24 93.25 -10.59
N SER A 173 -3.12 92.51 -10.61
CA SER A 173 -1.86 92.88 -9.98
C SER A 173 -1.09 94.01 -10.70
N GLY A 174 -1.57 94.45 -11.87
CA GLY A 174 -0.97 95.55 -12.64
C GLY A 174 0.33 95.18 -13.36
N GLN A 175 0.61 93.88 -13.50
CA GLN A 175 1.71 93.37 -14.32
C GLN A 175 1.31 93.37 -15.79
N ASP A 176 2.22 93.77 -16.69
CA ASP A 176 2.05 93.61 -18.13
C ASP A 176 2.00 92.11 -18.45
N GLY A 177 0.77 91.61 -18.59
CA GLY A 177 0.49 90.21 -18.91
C GLY A 177 0.46 89.96 -20.42
N PRO A 178 0.69 88.70 -20.86
CA PRO A 178 0.40 88.30 -22.22
C PRO A 178 -1.09 88.51 -22.55
N ASP A 179 -1.39 88.66 -23.85
CA ASP A 179 -2.77 88.67 -24.33
C ASP A 179 -3.52 87.44 -23.82
N LEU A 180 -4.79 87.63 -23.42
CA LEU A 180 -5.61 86.55 -22.86
C LEU A 180 -5.71 85.37 -23.81
N GLN A 181 -5.86 85.62 -25.12
CA GLN A 181 -6.04 84.55 -26.09
C GLN A 181 -4.74 83.75 -26.24
N ASP A 182 -3.60 84.43 -26.38
CA ASP A 182 -2.29 83.78 -26.46
C ASP A 182 -1.95 82.99 -25.17
N TYR A 183 -2.29 83.55 -24.01
CA TYR A 183 -2.10 82.89 -22.71
C TYR A 183 -2.94 81.61 -22.58
N MET A 184 -4.22 81.69 -22.98
CA MET A 184 -5.13 80.55 -22.93
C MET A 184 -4.74 79.47 -23.95
N ASP A 185 -4.37 79.86 -25.17
CA ASP A 185 -3.98 78.91 -26.23
C ASP A 185 -2.67 78.20 -25.87
N SER A 186 -1.68 78.92 -25.34
CA SER A 186 -0.43 78.31 -24.85
C SER A 186 -0.68 77.37 -23.66
N GLY A 187 -1.53 77.77 -22.71
CA GLY A 187 -1.85 76.94 -21.54
C GLY A 187 -2.61 75.67 -21.93
N LEU A 188 -3.61 75.77 -22.81
CA LEU A 188 -4.40 74.61 -23.26
C LEU A 188 -3.59 73.66 -24.17
N ALA A 189 -2.72 74.18 -25.02
CA ALA A 189 -1.79 73.35 -25.80
C ALA A 189 -0.84 72.55 -24.89
N PHE A 190 -0.39 73.17 -23.79
CA PHE A 190 0.42 72.50 -22.78
C PHE A 190 -0.37 71.38 -22.08
N PHE A 191 -1.62 71.64 -21.67
CA PHE A 191 -2.51 70.62 -21.12
C PHE A 191 -2.68 69.44 -22.07
N ASP A 192 -2.93 69.71 -23.36
CA ASP A 192 -3.11 68.66 -24.36
C ASP A 192 -1.85 67.80 -24.57
N GLY A 193 -0.65 68.39 -24.42
CA GLY A 193 0.62 67.66 -24.48
C GLY A 193 0.98 66.88 -23.21
N ARG A 194 0.39 67.23 -22.06
CA ARG A 194 0.74 66.64 -20.76
C ARG A 194 -0.30 65.68 -20.21
N PHE A 195 -1.56 65.81 -20.61
CA PHE A 195 -2.61 64.91 -20.15
C PHE A 195 -2.30 63.47 -20.61
N PRO A 196 -2.26 62.50 -19.69
CA PRO A 196 -1.76 61.17 -20.01
C PRO A 196 -2.68 60.45 -21.00
N THR A 197 -2.07 59.75 -21.94
CA THR A 197 -2.76 58.83 -22.85
C THR A 197 -3.32 57.61 -22.10
N ARG A 198 -4.21 56.86 -22.74
CA ARG A 198 -4.77 55.63 -22.17
C ARG A 198 -3.67 54.62 -21.83
N GLU A 199 -2.71 54.47 -22.73
CA GLU A 199 -1.56 53.59 -22.58
C GLU A 199 -0.65 54.04 -21.42
N GLU A 200 -0.42 55.35 -21.27
CA GLU A 200 0.35 55.88 -20.14
C GLU A 200 -0.35 55.69 -18.80
N ILE A 201 -1.68 55.81 -18.75
CA ILE A 201 -2.46 55.51 -17.54
C ILE A 201 -2.27 54.04 -17.15
N GLN A 202 -2.41 53.12 -18.11
CA GLN A 202 -2.26 51.69 -17.86
C GLN A 202 -0.82 51.32 -17.45
N ARG A 203 0.17 51.95 -18.08
CA ARG A 203 1.58 51.75 -17.77
C ARG A 203 1.91 52.31 -16.40
N ASP A 204 1.48 53.52 -16.07
CA ASP A 204 2.03 54.25 -14.93
C ASP A 204 1.22 54.05 -13.63
N ILE A 205 -0.06 53.69 -13.74
CA ILE A 205 -0.92 53.35 -12.61
C ILE A 205 -1.13 51.83 -12.63
N ARG A 206 -0.40 51.12 -11.77
CA ARG A 206 -0.42 49.66 -11.74
C ARG A 206 -0.01 49.12 -10.37
N MET A 207 -0.37 47.87 -10.12
CA MET A 207 0.18 47.11 -9.01
C MET A 207 1.07 45.99 -9.55
N GLU A 208 2.22 45.78 -8.91
CA GLU A 208 3.17 44.74 -9.31
C GLU A 208 3.61 43.94 -8.10
N MET A 209 3.84 42.65 -8.35
CA MET A 209 4.43 41.72 -7.40
C MET A 209 5.84 41.36 -7.89
N GLU A 210 6.84 41.58 -7.04
CA GLU A 210 8.25 41.34 -7.33
C GLU A 210 8.81 40.31 -6.34
N LEU A 211 9.38 39.23 -6.87
CA LEU A 211 10.08 38.23 -6.07
C LEU A 211 11.48 38.72 -5.75
N VAL A 212 11.80 38.92 -4.47
CA VAL A 212 13.14 39.30 -4.07
C VAL A 212 14.01 38.05 -4.02
N SER A 213 14.78 37.84 -5.07
CA SER A 213 15.77 36.76 -5.17
C SER A 213 16.98 37.06 -4.28
N LYS A 214 16.83 36.89 -2.98
CA LYS A 214 18.01 36.72 -2.10
C LYS A 214 18.32 35.24 -2.00
N SER A 215 19.54 34.87 -2.38
CA SER A 215 20.16 33.65 -1.89
C SER A 215 20.03 33.65 -0.37
N LEU A 216 19.51 32.56 0.20
CA LEU A 216 19.49 32.37 1.65
C LEU A 216 20.86 32.79 2.23
N PRO A 217 20.91 33.47 3.38
CA PRO A 217 22.18 33.80 4.02
C PRO A 217 23.08 32.55 4.08
N PRO A 218 24.39 32.61 3.76
CA PRO A 218 25.24 31.42 3.57
C PRO A 218 25.20 30.44 4.74
N VAL A 219 24.99 30.95 5.96
CA VAL A 219 24.86 30.15 7.19
C VAL A 219 23.60 29.29 7.20
N ILE A 220 22.48 29.79 6.66
CA ILE A 220 21.22 29.07 6.57
C ILE A 220 21.28 28.09 5.39
N THR A 221 21.85 28.49 4.25
CA THR A 221 22.10 27.59 3.11
C THR A 221 22.89 26.37 3.53
N HIS A 222 24.00 26.56 4.26
CA HIS A 222 24.82 25.47 4.77
C HIS A 222 24.09 24.56 5.77
N LYS A 223 23.22 25.12 6.62
CA LYS A 223 22.39 24.32 7.55
C LYS A 223 21.33 23.50 6.81
N VAL A 224 20.69 24.07 5.80
CA VAL A 224 19.69 23.39 4.96
C VAL A 224 20.35 22.31 4.11
N GLU A 225 21.52 22.57 3.53
CA GLU A 225 22.31 21.57 2.81
C GLU A 225 22.72 20.41 3.72
N LYS A 226 23.26 20.69 4.91
CA LYS A 226 23.57 19.63 5.90
C LYS A 226 22.35 18.83 6.35
N MET A 227 21.18 19.46 6.49
CA MET A 227 19.96 18.73 6.82
C MET A 227 19.48 17.87 5.65
N ARG A 228 19.57 18.35 4.40
CA ARG A 228 19.27 17.56 3.20
C ARG A 228 20.24 16.38 3.08
N GLU A 229 21.53 16.58 3.32
CA GLU A 229 22.52 15.51 3.36
C GLU A 229 22.19 14.47 4.45
N ALA A 230 21.79 14.91 5.64
CA ALA A 230 21.38 14.02 6.73
C ALA A 230 20.09 13.25 6.41
N GLU A 231 19.12 13.87 5.74
CA GLU A 231 17.88 13.23 5.32
C GLU A 231 18.12 12.21 4.19
N VAL A 232 18.98 12.53 3.23
CA VAL A 232 19.44 11.59 2.20
C VAL A 232 20.20 10.43 2.84
N ALA A 233 21.05 10.67 3.83
CA ALA A 233 21.74 9.62 4.57
C ALA A 233 20.76 8.73 5.36
N ALA A 234 19.73 9.31 6.00
CA ALA A 234 18.69 8.56 6.70
C ALA A 234 17.85 7.71 5.73
N MET A 235 17.47 8.26 4.57
CA MET A 235 16.71 7.54 3.54
C MET A 235 17.52 6.40 2.92
N THR A 236 18.80 6.62 2.65
CA THR A 236 19.69 5.57 2.13
C THR A 236 19.94 4.47 3.18
N ALA A 237 20.11 4.82 4.45
CA ALA A 237 20.20 3.85 5.55
C ALA A 237 18.92 3.02 5.71
N LYS A 238 17.74 3.66 5.60
CA LYS A 238 16.45 2.97 5.64
C LYS A 238 16.29 2.02 4.44
N ALA A 239 16.65 2.46 3.25
CA ALA A 239 16.64 1.61 2.05
C ALA A 239 17.62 0.42 2.18
N ALA A 240 18.80 0.62 2.77
CA ALA A 240 19.75 -0.45 3.05
C ALA A 240 19.18 -1.47 4.07
N ALA A 241 18.52 -1.00 5.14
CA ALA A 241 17.86 -1.87 6.11
C ALA A 241 16.75 -2.72 5.48
N TYR A 242 15.94 -2.15 4.58
CA TYR A 242 14.94 -2.92 3.83
C TYR A 242 15.58 -3.98 2.91
N ARG A 243 16.71 -3.68 2.27
CA ARG A 243 17.44 -4.67 1.46
C ARG A 243 17.96 -5.83 2.33
N VAL A 244 18.46 -5.55 3.53
CA VAL A 244 18.90 -6.59 4.47
C VAL A 244 17.73 -7.47 4.92
N LEU A 245 16.57 -6.87 5.22
CA LEU A 245 15.36 -7.63 5.58
C LEU A 245 14.87 -8.50 4.42
N ALA A 246 14.82 -7.97 3.19
CA ALA A 246 14.47 -8.74 2.00
C ALA A 246 15.45 -9.90 1.77
N ASN A 247 16.75 -9.69 1.93
CA ASN A 247 17.75 -10.76 1.84
C ASN A 247 17.51 -11.83 2.91
N LYS A 248 17.22 -11.44 4.15
CA LYS A 248 16.92 -12.38 5.25
C LYS A 248 15.67 -13.22 4.96
N GLU A 249 14.63 -12.62 4.37
CA GLU A 249 13.43 -13.35 3.93
C GLU A 249 13.76 -14.36 2.83
N THR A 250 14.61 -14.01 1.86
CA THR A 250 15.05 -14.96 0.82
C THR A 250 15.91 -16.09 1.39
N GLU A 251 16.74 -15.84 2.39
CA GLU A 251 17.51 -16.88 3.09
C GLU A 251 16.60 -17.83 3.88
N GLN A 252 15.58 -17.30 4.57
CA GLN A 252 14.58 -18.12 5.25
C GLN A 252 13.80 -19.01 4.29
N MET A 253 13.39 -18.49 3.13
CA MET A 253 12.73 -19.30 2.10
C MET A 253 13.61 -20.44 1.60
N LYS A 254 14.90 -20.18 1.34
CA LYS A 254 15.87 -21.24 0.95
C LYS A 254 16.02 -22.31 2.03
N LEU A 255 16.05 -21.92 3.31
CA LEU A 255 16.13 -22.87 4.42
C LEU A 255 14.90 -23.77 4.50
N VAL A 256 13.70 -23.22 4.30
CA VAL A 256 12.45 -24.00 4.25
C VAL A 256 12.46 -25.00 3.09
N GLU A 257 12.97 -24.59 1.93
CA GLU A 257 13.06 -25.46 0.76
C GLU A 257 14.04 -26.63 0.97
N ILE A 258 15.20 -26.36 1.59
CA ILE A 258 16.16 -27.40 1.99
C ILE A 258 15.55 -28.36 3.01
N GLN A 259 14.82 -27.86 4.02
CA GLN A 259 14.14 -28.71 4.99
C GLN A 259 13.12 -29.64 4.33
N LYS A 260 12.32 -29.11 3.40
CA LYS A 260 11.34 -29.90 2.64
C LYS A 260 12.00 -31.00 1.81
N GLN A 261 13.14 -30.72 1.17
CA GLN A 261 13.90 -31.72 0.43
C GLN A 261 14.43 -32.82 1.36
N ALA A 262 15.00 -32.46 2.50
CA ALA A 262 15.48 -33.42 3.50
C ALA A 262 14.35 -34.32 4.06
N GLU A 263 13.15 -33.77 4.26
CA GLU A 263 11.99 -34.58 4.67
C GLU A 263 11.56 -35.57 3.59
N VAL A 264 11.56 -35.16 2.32
CA VAL A 264 11.23 -36.05 1.19
C VAL A 264 12.24 -37.20 1.10
N GLU A 265 13.54 -36.90 1.15
CA GLU A 265 14.60 -37.93 1.15
C GLU A 265 14.47 -38.88 2.35
N ARG A 266 14.15 -38.34 3.53
CA ARG A 266 13.92 -39.17 4.73
C ARG A 266 12.70 -40.09 4.57
N LEU A 267 11.63 -39.62 3.92
CA LEU A 267 10.46 -40.44 3.64
C LEU A 267 10.76 -41.53 2.61
N GLU A 268 11.53 -41.23 1.57
CA GLU A 268 11.95 -42.23 0.57
C GLU A 268 12.83 -43.32 1.19
N THR A 269 13.82 -42.95 2.00
CA THR A 269 14.66 -43.93 2.69
C THR A 269 13.87 -44.82 3.66
N LEU A 270 12.85 -44.28 4.33
CA LEU A 270 11.95 -45.07 5.18
C LEU A 270 11.07 -46.03 4.36
N LYS A 271 10.57 -45.61 3.20
CA LYS A 271 9.81 -46.48 2.28
C LYS A 271 10.68 -47.62 1.76
N GLU A 272 11.92 -47.33 1.36
CA GLU A 272 12.87 -48.36 0.93
C GLU A 272 13.22 -49.34 2.05
N LYS A 273 13.43 -48.86 3.28
CA LYS A 273 13.66 -49.73 4.44
C LYS A 273 12.46 -50.64 4.70
N ARG A 274 11.23 -50.11 4.66
CA ARG A 274 10.01 -50.90 4.82
C ARG A 274 9.90 -51.97 3.72
N ARG A 275 10.13 -51.60 2.46
CA ARG A 275 10.11 -52.55 1.34
C ARG A 275 11.14 -53.67 1.51
N LYS A 276 12.37 -53.34 1.92
CA LYS A 276 13.41 -54.35 2.20
C LYS A 276 13.04 -55.26 3.37
N GLN A 277 12.40 -54.72 4.40
CA GLN A 277 11.93 -55.50 5.54
C GLN A 277 10.79 -56.46 5.15
N GLU A 278 9.85 -56.02 4.32
CA GLU A 278 8.79 -56.86 3.75
C GLU A 278 9.37 -57.97 2.86
N GLU A 279 10.31 -57.65 1.98
CA GLU A 279 11.01 -58.63 1.13
C GLU A 279 11.75 -59.68 1.98
N LEU A 280 12.40 -59.26 3.07
CA LEU A 280 13.11 -60.16 3.98
C LEU A 280 12.15 -61.07 4.77
N MET A 281 11.04 -60.53 5.29
CA MET A 281 10.01 -61.33 5.95
C MET A 281 9.43 -62.38 5.01
N LEU A 282 9.09 -62.00 3.78
CA LEU A 282 8.58 -62.94 2.78
C LEU A 282 9.61 -64.02 2.45
N ALA A 283 10.89 -63.65 2.34
CA ALA A 283 11.97 -64.62 2.12
C ALA A 283 12.12 -65.61 3.30
N GLN A 284 11.95 -65.14 4.55
CA GLN A 284 12.01 -65.98 5.76
C GLN A 284 10.82 -66.93 5.88
N MET A 285 9.63 -66.55 5.41
CA MET A 285 8.42 -67.38 5.48
C MET A 285 8.31 -68.41 4.34
N ARG A 286 9.05 -68.26 3.24
CA ARG A 286 9.03 -69.21 2.10
C ARG A 286 9.28 -70.68 2.46
N PRO A 287 10.27 -71.03 3.31
CA PRO A 287 10.53 -72.41 3.70
C PRO A 287 9.36 -73.02 4.48
N GLU A 288 8.75 -72.24 5.38
CA GLU A 288 7.59 -72.68 6.18
C GLU A 288 6.37 -72.89 5.28
N ILE A 289 6.12 -71.99 4.33
CA ILE A 289 5.05 -72.14 3.34
C ILE A 289 5.23 -73.40 2.51
N SER A 290 6.46 -73.68 2.04
CA SER A 290 6.75 -74.89 1.26
C SER A 290 6.51 -76.17 2.06
N GLN A 291 6.94 -76.21 3.33
CA GLN A 291 6.72 -77.37 4.21
C GLN A 291 5.24 -77.61 4.50
N MET A 292 4.44 -76.55 4.66
CA MET A 292 3.00 -76.67 4.88
C MET A 292 2.28 -77.16 3.62
N GLN A 293 2.66 -76.69 2.43
CA GLN A 293 2.12 -77.19 1.15
C GLN A 293 2.38 -78.69 0.98
N GLU A 294 3.61 -79.15 1.23
CA GLU A 294 3.94 -80.58 1.18
C GLU A 294 3.14 -81.41 2.21
N ALA A 295 2.93 -80.88 3.42
CA ALA A 295 2.13 -81.55 4.44
C ALA A 295 0.67 -81.70 4.00
N MET A 296 0.09 -80.65 3.40
CA MET A 296 -1.28 -80.66 2.87
C MET A 296 -1.46 -81.64 1.71
N GLU A 297 -0.49 -81.72 0.79
CA GLU A 297 -0.49 -82.71 -0.30
C GLU A 297 -0.48 -84.14 0.25
N ARG A 298 0.34 -84.42 1.28
CA ARG A 298 0.37 -85.73 1.95
C ARG A 298 -0.96 -86.06 2.64
N ILE A 299 -1.62 -85.07 3.25
CA ILE A 299 -2.93 -85.24 3.88
C ILE A 299 -4.01 -85.55 2.83
N SER A 300 -4.01 -84.81 1.72
CA SER A 300 -4.91 -85.04 0.59
C SER A 300 -4.75 -86.45 0.02
N ALA A 301 -3.50 -86.87 -0.26
CA ALA A 301 -3.19 -88.20 -0.77
C ALA A 301 -3.61 -89.31 0.22
N SER A 302 -3.29 -89.15 1.51
CA SER A 302 -3.63 -90.14 2.54
C SER A 302 -5.14 -90.27 2.76
N THR A 303 -5.88 -89.15 2.72
CA THR A 303 -7.34 -89.13 2.85
C THR A 303 -8.00 -89.78 1.64
N THR A 304 -7.55 -89.46 0.42
CA THR A 304 -8.05 -90.05 -0.83
C THR A 304 -7.83 -91.56 -0.84
N GLN A 305 -6.61 -92.01 -0.52
CA GLN A 305 -6.27 -93.43 -0.50
C GLN A 305 -7.11 -94.19 0.55
N LEU A 306 -7.28 -93.63 1.74
CA LEU A 306 -8.09 -94.24 2.79
C LEU A 306 -9.58 -94.26 2.43
N ALA A 307 -10.07 -93.20 1.81
CA ALA A 307 -11.44 -93.13 1.31
C ALA A 307 -11.70 -94.24 0.27
N ASP A 308 -10.81 -94.40 -0.71
CA ASP A 308 -10.92 -95.42 -1.74
C ASP A 308 -10.89 -96.84 -1.15
N GLU A 309 -10.04 -97.09 -0.16
CA GLU A 309 -9.96 -98.38 0.55
C GLU A 309 -11.28 -98.71 1.27
N ILE A 310 -11.81 -97.78 2.07
CA ILE A 310 -13.04 -97.96 2.85
C ILE A 310 -14.26 -98.08 1.92
N ILE A 311 -14.38 -97.20 0.93
CA ILE A 311 -15.49 -97.19 -0.02
C ILE A 311 -15.50 -98.45 -0.89
N ARG A 312 -14.33 -98.94 -1.31
CA ARG A 312 -14.23 -100.18 -2.10
C ARG A 312 -14.67 -101.39 -1.28
N ALA A 313 -14.26 -101.48 -0.01
CA ALA A 313 -14.70 -102.56 0.87
C ALA A 313 -16.21 -102.52 1.11
N ALA A 314 -16.78 -101.34 1.34
CA ALA A 314 -18.22 -101.13 1.48
C ALA A 314 -19.00 -101.58 0.23
N LYS A 315 -18.49 -101.30 -0.98
CA LYS A 315 -19.12 -101.70 -2.25
C LYS A 315 -19.01 -103.20 -2.55
N GLY A 316 -17.90 -103.83 -2.17
CA GLY A 316 -17.58 -105.21 -2.52
C GLY A 316 -18.12 -106.27 -1.55
N SER A 317 -18.65 -105.86 -0.38
CA SER A 317 -19.06 -106.76 0.71
C SER A 317 -17.99 -107.81 1.06
N VAL A 318 -16.72 -107.39 1.05
CA VAL A 318 -15.56 -108.25 1.36
C VAL A 318 -15.41 -108.35 2.88
N GLU A 319 -15.18 -109.54 3.42
CA GLU A 319 -14.87 -109.71 4.85
C GLU A 319 -13.61 -108.93 5.23
N ILE A 320 -13.77 -107.94 6.12
CA ILE A 320 -12.68 -107.06 6.55
C ILE A 320 -12.00 -107.70 7.76
N SER A 321 -10.73 -108.08 7.61
CA SER A 321 -9.96 -108.62 8.73
C SER A 321 -9.79 -107.61 9.86
N SER A 322 -9.65 -108.10 11.10
CA SER A 322 -9.46 -107.22 12.27
C SER A 322 -8.20 -106.37 12.18
N ALA A 323 -7.16 -106.84 11.48
CA ALA A 323 -5.92 -106.12 11.23
C ALA A 323 -6.14 -104.90 10.32
N VAL A 324 -6.94 -105.03 9.25
CA VAL A 324 -7.26 -103.93 8.33
C VAL A 324 -8.11 -102.87 9.02
N SER A 325 -9.12 -103.29 9.79
CA SER A 325 -9.97 -102.37 10.57
C SER A 325 -9.16 -101.55 11.59
N LYS A 326 -8.20 -102.18 12.29
CA LYS A 326 -7.27 -101.48 13.20
C LYS A 326 -6.35 -100.49 12.47
N SER A 327 -5.86 -100.87 11.29
CA SER A 327 -5.05 -99.99 10.43
C SER A 327 -5.83 -98.74 10.02
N TRP A 328 -7.09 -98.91 9.58
CA TRP A 328 -7.95 -97.78 9.22
C TRP A 328 -8.26 -96.86 10.40
N ASN A 329 -8.59 -97.41 11.58
CA ASN A 329 -8.80 -96.60 12.79
C ASN A 329 -7.56 -95.75 13.12
N THR A 330 -6.37 -96.33 12.99
CA THR A 330 -5.12 -95.61 13.24
C THR A 330 -4.91 -94.48 12.23
N ARG A 331 -5.27 -94.69 10.95
CA ARG A 331 -5.16 -93.67 9.89
C ARG A 331 -6.23 -92.58 10.04
N LEU A 332 -7.48 -92.94 10.33
CA LEU A 332 -8.57 -91.99 10.57
C LEU A 332 -8.28 -91.11 11.78
N GLU A 333 -7.78 -91.67 12.88
CA GLU A 333 -7.40 -90.90 14.07
C GLU A 333 -6.24 -89.94 13.80
N ARG A 334 -5.24 -90.36 13.00
CA ARG A 334 -4.14 -89.49 12.58
C ARG A 334 -4.62 -88.35 11.70
N LEU A 335 -5.53 -88.61 10.76
CA LEU A 335 -6.13 -87.58 9.91
C LEU A 335 -7.05 -86.65 10.72
N ARG A 336 -7.78 -87.18 11.71
CA ARG A 336 -8.68 -86.40 12.57
C ARG A 336 -7.94 -85.36 13.40
N LYS A 337 -6.74 -85.68 13.89
CA LYS A 337 -5.87 -84.73 14.59
C LYS A 337 -5.41 -83.54 13.73
N LEU A 338 -5.52 -83.67 12.40
CA LEU A 338 -5.17 -82.65 11.43
C LEU A 338 -6.40 -81.86 10.92
N ALA A 339 -7.61 -82.23 11.36
CA ALA A 339 -8.88 -81.60 10.98
C ALA A 339 -9.25 -80.26 11.69
N PRO A 340 -8.70 -79.83 12.84
CA PRO A 340 -9.15 -78.59 13.51
C PRO A 340 -9.06 -77.32 12.66
N SER A 341 -8.18 -77.31 11.67
CA SER A 341 -7.96 -76.22 10.72
C SER A 341 -8.76 -76.36 9.41
N ASN A 342 -9.52 -77.45 9.23
CA ASN A 342 -10.37 -77.66 8.06
C ASN A 342 -11.65 -78.45 8.44
N PRO A 343 -12.77 -77.75 8.71
CA PRO A 343 -13.99 -78.37 9.23
C PRO A 343 -14.59 -79.41 8.27
N LYS A 344 -14.56 -79.18 6.94
CA LYS A 344 -15.10 -80.15 5.98
C LYS A 344 -14.22 -81.39 5.82
N LEU A 345 -12.90 -81.28 5.99
CA LEU A 345 -12.04 -82.46 6.09
C LEU A 345 -12.39 -83.28 7.34
N GLY A 346 -12.72 -82.62 8.45
CA GLY A 346 -13.25 -83.27 9.66
C GLY A 346 -14.54 -84.06 9.38
N GLU A 347 -15.50 -83.43 8.72
CA GLU A 347 -16.77 -84.07 8.32
C GLU A 347 -16.56 -85.25 7.35
N ALA A 348 -15.57 -85.15 6.45
CA ALA A 348 -15.17 -86.23 5.55
C ALA A 348 -14.60 -87.43 6.32
N ILE A 349 -13.72 -87.19 7.30
CA ILE A 349 -13.11 -88.24 8.13
C ILE A 349 -14.18 -88.93 8.99
N GLU A 350 -15.11 -88.18 9.55
CA GLU A 350 -16.23 -88.74 10.33
C GLU A 350 -17.18 -89.57 9.44
N ALA A 351 -17.45 -89.12 8.21
CA ALA A 351 -18.23 -89.90 7.26
C ALA A 351 -17.53 -91.21 6.84
N LEU A 352 -16.20 -91.21 6.70
CA LEU A 352 -15.42 -92.41 6.45
C LEU A 352 -15.40 -93.36 7.65
N GLN A 353 -15.35 -92.83 8.88
CA GLN A 353 -15.45 -93.64 10.10
C GLN A 353 -16.80 -94.35 10.20
N GLN A 354 -17.89 -93.63 9.96
CA GLN A 354 -19.24 -94.21 9.97
C GLN A 354 -19.39 -95.29 8.88
N LEU A 355 -18.92 -95.00 7.66
CA LEU A 355 -18.98 -95.95 6.55
C LEU A 355 -18.19 -97.23 6.85
N LYS A 356 -17.06 -97.09 7.54
CA LYS A 356 -16.21 -98.19 7.97
C LYS A 356 -16.88 -99.06 9.05
N GLU A 357 -17.61 -98.47 9.98
CA GLU A 357 -18.39 -99.19 11.00
C GLU A 357 -19.57 -99.95 10.37
N ASP A 358 -20.29 -99.30 9.45
CA ASP A 358 -21.39 -99.88 8.69
C ASP A 358 -20.95 -101.03 7.75
N SER A 359 -19.67 -101.08 7.39
CA SER A 359 -19.09 -102.12 6.53
C SER A 359 -18.61 -103.36 7.30
N ILE A 360 -18.55 -103.30 8.63
CA ILE A 360 -18.10 -104.41 9.50
C ILE A 360 -19.29 -105.16 10.14
N GLY A 361 -20.47 -104.54 10.21
CA GLY A 361 -21.69 -105.17 10.73
C GLY A 361 -22.39 -106.11 9.73
N GLU A 362 -23.29 -106.97 10.21
CA GLU A 362 -24.10 -107.89 9.38
C GLU A 362 -25.12 -107.16 8.45
N GLN A 363 -25.24 -105.84 8.56
CA GLN A 363 -26.14 -105.02 7.73
C GLN A 363 -25.43 -104.62 6.43
N LYS A 364 -26.05 -104.93 5.28
CA LYS A 364 -25.56 -104.44 3.98
C LYS A 364 -25.56 -102.91 3.95
N THR A 365 -24.37 -102.34 3.77
CA THR A 365 -24.17 -100.88 3.69
C THR A 365 -25.00 -100.30 2.54
N ASN A 366 -25.90 -99.35 2.85
CA ASN A 366 -26.79 -98.75 1.85
C ASN A 366 -25.99 -97.90 0.84
N GLY A 367 -26.25 -98.05 -0.46
CA GLY A 367 -25.62 -97.26 -1.52
C GLY A 367 -25.80 -95.74 -1.38
N TYR A 368 -26.79 -95.28 -0.58
CA TYR A 368 -26.92 -93.89 -0.18
C TYR A 368 -25.77 -93.41 0.73
N HIS A 369 -25.41 -94.16 1.78
CA HIS A 369 -24.34 -93.79 2.71
C HIS A 369 -22.97 -93.77 2.02
N ILE A 370 -22.74 -94.70 1.09
CA ILE A 370 -21.51 -94.73 0.27
C ILE A 370 -21.38 -93.43 -0.56
N ARG A 371 -22.45 -93.00 -1.25
CA ARG A 371 -22.44 -91.75 -2.04
C ARG A 371 -22.30 -90.50 -1.18
N GLN A 372 -22.91 -90.50 0.00
CA GLN A 372 -22.80 -89.39 0.95
C GLN A 372 -21.37 -89.23 1.47
N ALA A 373 -20.70 -90.33 1.84
CA ALA A 373 -19.31 -90.30 2.26
C ALA A 373 -18.38 -89.85 1.11
N GLN A 374 -18.60 -90.34 -0.12
CA GLN A 374 -17.86 -89.89 -1.30
C GLN A 374 -17.97 -88.38 -1.51
N ARG A 375 -19.19 -87.84 -1.49
CA ARG A 375 -19.41 -86.40 -1.65
C ARG A 375 -18.71 -85.58 -0.55
N ARG A 376 -18.78 -86.01 0.71
CA ARG A 376 -18.12 -85.31 1.82
C ARG A 376 -16.60 -85.33 1.70
N VAL A 377 -16.03 -86.43 1.23
CA VAL A 377 -14.59 -86.51 0.93
C VAL A 377 -14.21 -85.55 -0.20
N GLU A 378 -14.98 -85.51 -1.29
CA GLU A 378 -14.74 -84.58 -2.40
C GLU A 378 -14.85 -83.11 -1.96
N GLU A 379 -15.86 -82.77 -1.15
CA GLU A 379 -16.05 -81.42 -0.60
C GLU A 379 -14.92 -81.02 0.37
N GLY A 380 -14.50 -81.92 1.24
CA GLY A 380 -13.38 -81.71 2.17
C GLY A 380 -12.05 -81.52 1.46
N LEU A 381 -11.76 -82.34 0.43
CA LEU A 381 -10.56 -82.20 -0.38
C LEU A 381 -10.59 -80.95 -1.27
N SER A 382 -11.75 -80.57 -1.80
CA SER A 382 -11.91 -79.33 -2.57
C SER A 382 -11.69 -78.09 -1.72
N GLU A 383 -12.18 -78.09 -0.47
CA GLU A 383 -11.93 -76.98 0.46
C GLU A 383 -10.47 -76.92 0.89
N LEU A 384 -9.84 -78.07 1.16
CA LEU A 384 -8.40 -78.13 1.42
C LEU A 384 -7.60 -77.55 0.25
N ALA A 385 -8.01 -77.83 -1.00
CA ALA A 385 -7.41 -77.28 -2.21
C ALA A 385 -7.77 -75.80 -2.52
N LYS A 386 -8.76 -75.23 -1.83
CA LYS A 386 -9.09 -73.79 -1.92
C LYS A 386 -8.39 -72.99 -0.82
N THR A 387 -8.22 -73.58 0.36
CA THR A 387 -7.44 -73.00 1.46
C THR A 387 -5.93 -73.03 1.19
N THR A 388 -5.47 -73.82 0.21
CA THR A 388 -4.14 -73.68 -0.39
C THR A 388 -3.99 -72.45 -1.31
N SER A 389 -5.07 -71.70 -1.59
CA SER A 389 -4.92 -70.40 -2.26
C SER A 389 -4.36 -69.37 -1.28
N PHE A 390 -3.16 -68.92 -1.63
CA PHE A 390 -2.19 -68.14 -0.86
C PHE A 390 -2.72 -66.90 -0.12
N GLU A 391 -3.83 -66.31 -0.56
CA GLU A 391 -4.27 -64.96 -0.17
C GLU A 391 -4.99 -64.89 1.18
N SER A 392 -5.69 -65.94 1.61
CA SER A 392 -6.38 -65.97 2.91
C SER A 392 -5.39 -66.24 4.06
N PHE A 393 -4.47 -67.18 3.87
CA PHE A 393 -3.55 -67.61 4.93
C PHE A 393 -2.42 -66.60 5.18
N ALA A 394 -1.94 -65.93 4.12
CA ALA A 394 -0.95 -64.86 4.25
C ALA A 394 -1.52 -63.65 5.01
N ASN A 395 -2.79 -63.29 4.77
CA ASN A 395 -3.46 -62.18 5.46
C ASN A 395 -3.71 -62.47 6.95
N ASP A 396 -4.10 -63.69 7.30
CA ASP A 396 -4.32 -64.06 8.71
C ASP A 396 -3.01 -64.05 9.51
N ILE A 397 -1.90 -64.53 8.94
CA ILE A 397 -0.57 -64.44 9.56
C ILE A 397 -0.09 -62.99 9.64
N PHE A 398 -0.32 -62.17 8.60
CA PHE A 398 0.03 -60.74 8.62
C PHE A 398 -0.75 -59.99 9.71
N SER A 399 -2.02 -60.35 9.93
CA SER A 399 -2.88 -59.75 10.96
C SER A 399 -2.47 -60.16 12.38
N LEU A 400 -1.97 -61.39 12.56
CA LEU A 400 -1.44 -61.88 13.84
C LEU A 400 -0.11 -61.21 14.19
N LEU A 401 0.80 -61.05 13.22
CA LEU A 401 2.10 -60.38 13.43
C LEU A 401 1.99 -58.86 13.66
N GLN A 402 0.93 -58.21 13.16
CA GLN A 402 0.65 -56.79 13.47
C GLN A 402 0.04 -56.57 14.87
N ARG A 403 -0.53 -57.61 15.48
CA ARG A 403 -1.19 -57.51 16.80
C ARG A 403 -0.31 -57.93 17.98
N GLY A 404 0.93 -58.36 17.73
CA GLY A 404 1.93 -58.66 18.75
C GLY A 404 2.25 -60.14 18.83
#